data_AF-A0A3M0G378-F1
#
_entry.id   AF-A0A3M0G378-F1
#
_cell.length_a   1.000
_cell.length_b   1.000
_cell.length_c   1.000
_cell.angle_alpha   90.00
_cell.angle_beta   90.00
_cell.angle_gamma   90.00
#
_symmetry.space_group_name_H-M   'P 1'
#
loop_
_entity.id
_entity.type
_entity.pdbx_description
1 polymer ?
#
loop_
_entity_poly.entity_id
_entity_poly.type
_entity_poly.pdbx_seq_one_letter_code
_entity_poly.pdbx_strand_id
1 'polypeptide(L)'
;MRQSLFLITALCIMLGCQQRTLSPEDAVTQYYNGFASGDYNEVKSVIDDSITLVAGDYVMPFSKESYYEQFKWDSIFQPKYELVSIEKQNDDIIATTTLSTIKHKFLKNDPMSCSYKISFKEGAISRIQELNCPDADWKTWAQRRDSLLSWINQNHPELDGFINDLTMRGAQNYLKAIDLYTTRKNTLQNKPL
;
A
#
# COMPACT_ATOMS: atom_id res chain seq x y z
N MET A 1 1.92 30.94 -58.27
CA MET A 1 2.37 29.85 -57.37
C MET A 1 2.69 30.41 -55.99
N ARG A 2 1.69 30.70 -55.14
CA ARG A 2 1.97 31.20 -53.77
C ARG A 2 0.75 31.23 -52.84
N GLN A 3 -0.19 30.27 -52.95
CA GLN A 3 -1.31 30.16 -51.99
C GLN A 3 -1.66 28.73 -51.58
N SER A 4 -1.11 27.71 -52.25
CA SER A 4 -1.43 26.31 -51.97
C SER A 4 -0.58 25.66 -50.87
N LEU A 5 0.37 26.39 -50.26
CA LEU A 5 1.30 25.83 -49.26
C LEU A 5 0.85 26.02 -47.79
N PHE A 6 -0.22 26.77 -47.54
CA PHE A 6 -0.75 27.00 -46.18
C PHE A 6 -1.83 26.00 -45.74
N LEU A 7 -2.34 25.18 -46.66
CA LEU A 7 -3.41 24.21 -46.38
C LEU A 7 -2.91 22.84 -45.91
N ILE A 8 -1.62 22.55 -46.05
CA ILE A 8 -1.05 21.23 -45.69
C ILE A 8 -0.50 21.24 -44.25
N THR A 9 -0.08 22.39 -43.72
CA THR A 9 0.40 22.52 -42.32
C THR A 9 -0.72 22.57 -41.28
N ALA A 10 -1.98 22.75 -41.68
CA ALA A 10 -3.13 22.77 -40.77
C ALA A 10 -3.75 21.39 -40.50
N LEU A 11 -3.38 20.34 -41.26
CA LEU A 11 -4.03 19.03 -41.17
C LEU A 11 -3.31 18.02 -40.25
N CYS A 12 -2.11 18.35 -39.74
CA CYS A 12 -1.31 17.43 -38.92
C CYS A 12 -1.59 17.51 -37.40
N ILE A 13 -2.51 18.36 -36.93
CA ILE A 13 -2.71 18.59 -35.48
C ILE A 13 -3.80 17.68 -34.86
N MET A 14 -4.55 16.92 -35.68
CA MET A 14 -5.68 16.10 -35.17
C MET A 14 -5.35 14.62 -34.93
N LEU A 15 -4.07 14.22 -34.99
CA LEU A 15 -3.63 12.98 -34.34
C LEU A 15 -3.42 13.27 -32.85
N GLY A 16 -4.50 13.69 -32.16
CA GLY A 16 -4.52 13.67 -30.72
C GLY A 16 -4.19 12.25 -30.28
N CYS A 17 -3.14 12.09 -29.49
CA CYS A 17 -2.90 10.84 -28.77
C CYS A 17 -4.21 10.50 -28.05
N GLN A 18 -4.91 9.48 -28.55
CA GLN A 18 -6.05 8.92 -27.84
C GLN A 18 -5.44 8.22 -26.64
N GLN A 19 -5.23 8.99 -25.57
CA GLN A 19 -4.75 8.49 -24.30
C GLN A 19 -5.79 7.46 -23.89
N ARG A 20 -5.44 6.17 -24.00
CA ARG A 20 -6.35 5.08 -23.67
C ARG A 20 -6.62 5.17 -22.18
N THR A 21 -7.75 5.76 -21.81
CA THR A 21 -8.22 5.75 -20.44
C THR A 21 -8.53 4.30 -20.09
N LEU A 22 -7.86 3.78 -19.08
CA LEU A 22 -8.11 2.43 -18.58
C LEU A 22 -9.54 2.32 -18.05
N SER A 23 -10.12 1.12 -18.11
CA SER A 23 -11.31 0.85 -17.31
C SER A 23 -10.98 0.95 -15.81
N PRO A 24 -11.95 1.29 -14.94
CA PRO A 24 -11.73 1.26 -13.49
C PRO A 24 -11.15 -0.07 -12.99
N GLU A 25 -11.61 -1.19 -13.54
CA GLU A 25 -11.14 -2.54 -13.23
C GLU A 25 -9.67 -2.76 -13.64
N ASP A 26 -9.29 -2.30 -14.84
CA ASP A 26 -7.90 -2.37 -15.32
C ASP A 26 -6.98 -1.47 -14.48
N ALA A 27 -7.45 -0.27 -14.10
CA ALA A 27 -6.69 0.64 -13.25
C ALA A 27 -6.42 0.03 -11.87
N VAL A 28 -7.41 -0.66 -11.27
CA VAL A 28 -7.25 -1.38 -9.99
C VAL A 28 -6.31 -2.57 -10.14
N THR A 29 -6.43 -3.31 -11.24
CA THR A 29 -5.53 -4.44 -11.53
C THR A 29 -4.08 -3.96 -11.66
N GLN A 30 -3.85 -2.89 -12.41
CA GLN A 30 -2.53 -2.28 -12.57
C GLN A 30 -1.98 -1.73 -11.26
N TYR A 31 -2.82 -1.07 -10.44
CA TYR A 31 -2.45 -0.60 -9.12
C TYR A 31 -1.88 -1.74 -8.24
N TYR A 32 -2.62 -2.84 -8.11
CA TYR A 32 -2.15 -3.97 -7.28
C TYR A 32 -0.98 -4.73 -7.91
N ASN A 33 -0.91 -4.82 -9.24
CA ASN A 33 0.25 -5.39 -9.94
C ASN A 33 1.52 -4.57 -9.69
N GLY A 34 1.43 -3.24 -9.67
CA GLY A 34 2.55 -2.36 -9.32
C GLY A 34 3.07 -2.59 -7.90
N PHE A 35 2.16 -2.81 -6.94
CA PHE A 35 2.56 -3.23 -5.59
C PHE A 35 3.18 -4.62 -5.54
N ALA A 36 2.63 -5.59 -6.29
CA ALA A 36 3.13 -6.96 -6.32
C ALA A 36 4.52 -7.06 -7.00
N SER A 37 4.79 -6.23 -8.00
CA SER A 37 6.07 -6.19 -8.73
C SER A 37 7.09 -5.24 -8.10
N GLY A 38 6.68 -4.38 -7.17
CA GLY A 38 7.51 -3.30 -6.63
C GLY A 38 7.75 -2.15 -7.62
N ASP A 39 6.93 -2.02 -8.66
CA ASP A 39 7.02 -0.93 -9.64
C ASP A 39 6.07 0.22 -9.28
N TYR A 40 6.63 1.28 -8.69
CA TYR A 40 5.84 2.46 -8.36
C TYR A 40 5.37 3.23 -9.60
N ASN A 41 5.99 3.08 -10.77
CA ASN A 41 5.51 3.79 -11.96
C ASN A 41 4.13 3.28 -12.39
N GLU A 42 3.91 1.96 -12.29
CA GLU A 42 2.60 1.32 -12.54
C GLU A 42 1.53 1.84 -11.56
N VAL A 43 1.87 1.97 -10.28
CA VAL A 43 0.99 2.56 -9.26
C VAL A 43 0.71 4.03 -9.58
N LYS A 44 1.77 4.80 -9.86
CA LYS A 44 1.71 6.25 -10.11
C LYS A 44 0.87 6.60 -11.34
N SER A 45 0.86 5.76 -12.38
CA SER A 45 0.13 6.04 -13.62
C SER A 45 -1.38 5.93 -13.48
N VAL A 46 -1.89 5.27 -12.44
CA VAL A 46 -3.33 5.02 -12.25
C VAL A 46 -3.95 5.75 -11.07
N ILE A 47 -3.14 6.45 -10.26
CA ILE A 47 -3.63 7.27 -9.14
C ILE A 47 -3.78 8.76 -9.54
N ASP A 48 -4.75 9.42 -8.94
CA ASP A 48 -4.96 10.86 -9.01
C ASP A 48 -3.75 11.60 -8.39
N ASP A 49 -3.62 12.91 -8.67
CA ASP A 49 -2.56 13.74 -8.07
C ASP A 49 -2.66 13.77 -6.53
N SER A 50 -3.86 13.54 -6.00
CA SER A 50 -4.12 13.31 -4.58
C SER A 50 -4.85 11.98 -4.36
N ILE A 51 -4.37 11.19 -3.41
CA ILE A 51 -5.03 9.95 -3.00
C ILE A 51 -5.32 9.97 -1.50
N THR A 52 -6.51 9.53 -1.10
CA THR A 52 -6.86 9.38 0.31
C THR A 52 -7.00 7.91 0.67
N LEU A 53 -6.22 7.46 1.66
CA LEU A 53 -6.41 6.17 2.29
C LEU A 53 -7.32 6.31 3.51
N VAL A 54 -8.23 5.36 3.71
CA VAL A 54 -9.10 5.30 4.89
C VAL A 54 -8.98 3.93 5.53
N ALA A 55 -8.65 3.90 6.82
CA ALA A 55 -8.59 2.68 7.62
C ALA A 55 -9.26 2.94 8.97
N GLY A 56 -10.46 2.38 9.18
CA GLY A 56 -11.30 2.73 10.33
C GLY A 56 -11.55 4.24 10.41
N ASP A 57 -11.22 4.86 11.55
CA ASP A 57 -11.37 6.30 11.79
C ASP A 57 -10.22 7.15 11.22
N TYR A 58 -9.15 6.52 10.72
CA TYR A 58 -8.01 7.24 10.16
C TYR A 58 -8.25 7.60 8.70
N VAL A 59 -8.18 8.90 8.40
CA VAL A 59 -8.24 9.45 7.05
C VAL A 59 -6.88 10.06 6.72
N MET A 60 -6.19 9.48 5.74
CA MET A 60 -4.80 9.79 5.41
C MET A 60 -4.72 10.33 3.98
N PRO A 61 -4.73 11.66 3.79
CA PRO A 61 -4.53 12.26 2.47
C PRO A 61 -3.04 12.26 2.09
N PHE A 62 -2.76 11.95 0.83
CA PHE A 62 -1.41 11.97 0.26
C PHE A 62 -1.39 12.74 -1.06
N SER A 63 -0.33 13.52 -1.26
CA SER A 63 0.18 13.85 -2.59
C SER A 63 0.88 12.64 -3.22
N LYS A 64 1.09 12.64 -4.54
CA LYS A 64 1.90 11.62 -5.24
C LYS A 64 3.29 11.45 -4.63
N GLU A 65 3.93 12.52 -4.16
CA GLU A 65 5.25 12.48 -3.53
C GLU A 65 5.18 11.79 -2.17
N SER A 66 4.26 12.20 -1.29
CA SER A 66 4.09 11.57 0.02
C SER A 66 3.58 10.13 -0.07
N TYR A 67 2.82 9.80 -1.11
CA TYR A 67 2.37 8.44 -1.36
C TYR A 67 3.52 7.52 -1.80
N TYR A 68 4.52 8.07 -2.50
CA TYR A 68 5.74 7.33 -2.81
C TYR A 68 6.55 7.00 -1.54
N GLU A 69 6.57 7.89 -0.54
CA GLU A 69 7.19 7.59 0.75
C GLU A 69 6.48 6.43 1.45
N GLN A 70 5.13 6.40 1.42
CA GLN A 70 4.35 5.27 1.91
C GLN A 70 4.68 3.97 1.17
N PHE A 71 4.76 4.01 -0.16
CA PHE A 71 5.15 2.86 -0.97
C PHE A 71 6.53 2.31 -0.57
N LYS A 72 7.52 3.20 -0.38
CA LYS A 72 8.86 2.83 0.07
C LYS A 72 8.84 2.26 1.49
N TRP A 73 8.07 2.83 2.41
CA TRP A 73 7.90 2.30 3.76
C TRP A 73 7.36 0.87 3.74
N ASP A 74 6.28 0.63 3.00
CA ASP A 74 5.67 -0.69 2.87
C ASP A 74 6.63 -1.72 2.25
N SER A 75 7.46 -1.31 1.27
CA SER A 75 8.40 -2.18 0.57
C SER A 75 9.42 -2.87 1.51
N ILE A 76 9.77 -2.22 2.63
CA ILE A 76 10.72 -2.76 3.61
C ILE A 76 10.18 -4.05 4.25
N PHE A 77 8.85 -4.17 4.41
CA PHE A 77 8.23 -5.35 5.02
C PHE A 77 8.13 -6.57 4.08
N GLN A 78 8.70 -6.46 2.87
CA GLN A 78 8.70 -7.49 1.82
C GLN A 78 7.28 -7.97 1.49
N PRO A 79 6.41 -7.05 1.05
CA PRO A 79 5.02 -7.39 0.82
C PRO A 79 4.86 -8.34 -0.36
N LYS A 80 3.88 -9.24 -0.24
CA LYS A 80 3.38 -10.08 -1.32
C LYS A 80 1.88 -9.84 -1.41
N TYR A 81 1.49 -9.09 -2.43
CA TYR A 81 0.10 -8.78 -2.73
C TYR A 81 -0.46 -9.81 -3.70
N GLU A 82 -1.72 -10.18 -3.49
CA GLU A 82 -2.52 -10.93 -4.45
C GLU A 82 -3.89 -10.27 -4.57
N LEU A 83 -4.28 -9.94 -5.79
CA LEU A 83 -5.63 -9.48 -6.11
C LEU A 83 -6.55 -10.70 -6.27
N VAL A 84 -7.46 -10.88 -5.32
CA VAL A 84 -8.35 -12.06 -5.24
C VAL A 84 -9.61 -11.85 -6.07
N SER A 85 -10.23 -10.67 -5.95
CA SER A 85 -11.44 -10.34 -6.72
C SER A 85 -11.55 -8.85 -6.99
N ILE A 86 -12.29 -8.53 -8.05
CA ILE A 86 -12.73 -7.19 -8.42
C ILE A 86 -14.23 -7.28 -8.69
N GLU A 87 -15.00 -6.45 -8.01
CA GLU A 87 -16.44 -6.35 -8.18
C GLU A 87 -16.82 -4.89 -8.40
N LYS A 88 -17.61 -4.61 -9.44
CA LYS A 88 -18.12 -3.28 -9.67
C LYS A 88 -19.34 -3.00 -8.81
N GLN A 89 -19.32 -1.89 -8.08
CA GLN A 89 -20.45 -1.44 -7.27
C GLN A 89 -20.73 0.04 -7.52
N ASN A 90 -21.74 0.32 -8.34
CA ASN A 90 -22.03 1.66 -8.86
C ASN A 90 -20.82 2.25 -9.60
N ASP A 91 -20.32 3.40 -9.15
CA ASP A 91 -19.15 4.11 -9.69
C ASP A 91 -17.84 3.70 -9.00
N ASP A 92 -17.90 2.78 -8.03
CA ASP A 92 -16.76 2.30 -7.27
C ASP A 92 -16.39 0.86 -7.64
N ILE A 93 -15.16 0.48 -7.32
CA ILE A 93 -14.69 -0.91 -7.36
C ILE A 93 -14.53 -1.42 -5.94
N ILE A 94 -15.05 -2.62 -5.66
CA ILE A 94 -14.72 -3.40 -4.47
C ILE A 94 -13.66 -4.41 -4.86
N ALA A 95 -12.46 -4.26 -4.32
CA ALA A 95 -11.36 -5.19 -4.55
C ALA A 95 -11.07 -5.98 -3.28
N THR A 96 -10.93 -7.29 -3.40
CA THR A 96 -10.42 -8.14 -2.30
C THR A 96 -8.99 -8.51 -2.59
N THR A 97 -8.11 -8.37 -1.59
CA THR A 97 -6.70 -8.72 -1.73
C THR A 97 -6.20 -9.53 -0.54
N THR A 98 -5.22 -10.39 -0.76
CA THR A 98 -4.38 -10.90 0.33
C THR A 98 -3.05 -10.16 0.36
N LEU A 99 -2.54 -9.93 1.58
CA LEU A 99 -1.25 -9.31 1.83
C LEU A 99 -0.45 -10.11 2.85
N SER A 100 0.67 -10.66 2.39
CA SER A 100 1.67 -11.27 3.25
C SER A 100 2.87 -10.37 3.48
N THR A 101 3.31 -10.22 4.73
CA THR A 101 4.47 -9.39 5.09
C THR A 101 5.20 -9.97 6.31
N ILE A 102 6.45 -9.56 6.54
CA ILE A 102 7.17 -9.89 7.78
C ILE A 102 6.39 -9.38 9.02
N LYS A 103 5.82 -8.17 8.93
CA LYS A 103 5.00 -7.55 9.97
C LYS A 103 3.77 -8.40 10.28
N HIS A 104 3.02 -8.84 9.27
CA HIS A 104 1.83 -9.66 9.44
C HIS A 104 2.15 -11.04 10.02
N LYS A 105 3.28 -11.64 9.65
CA LYS A 105 3.75 -12.91 10.25
C LYS A 105 3.98 -12.77 11.74
N PHE A 106 4.66 -11.70 12.14
CA PHE A 106 4.91 -11.41 13.54
C PHE A 106 3.60 -11.18 14.31
N LEU A 107 2.69 -10.40 13.72
CA LEU A 107 1.41 -10.02 14.32
C LEU A 107 0.31 -11.09 14.19
N LYS A 108 0.61 -12.24 13.58
CA LYS A 108 -0.28 -13.41 13.44
C LYS A 108 -1.51 -13.21 12.53
N ASN A 109 -1.41 -12.36 11.52
CA ASN A 109 -2.41 -12.18 10.46
C ASN A 109 -1.78 -12.41 9.07
N ASP A 110 -0.95 -13.44 8.89
CA ASP A 110 -0.31 -13.72 7.59
C ASP A 110 -0.85 -15.01 6.96
N PRO A 111 -1.38 -14.98 5.72
CA PRO A 111 -1.74 -13.78 4.95
C PRO A 111 -2.93 -13.03 5.59
N MET A 112 -3.00 -11.71 5.36
CA MET A 112 -4.16 -10.91 5.76
C MET A 112 -5.06 -10.70 4.53
N SER A 113 -6.32 -11.15 4.59
CA SER A 113 -7.32 -10.91 3.55
C SER A 113 -8.18 -9.72 3.94
N CYS A 114 -8.30 -8.73 3.04
CA CYS A 114 -9.14 -7.55 3.25
C CYS A 114 -9.84 -7.13 1.95
N SER A 115 -11.03 -6.53 2.10
CA SER A 115 -11.71 -5.85 0.99
C SER A 115 -11.59 -4.34 1.11
N TYR A 116 -11.52 -3.69 -0.05
CA TYR A 116 -11.33 -2.25 -0.19
C TYR A 116 -12.34 -1.69 -1.17
N LYS A 117 -12.95 -0.58 -0.80
CA LYS A 117 -13.70 0.27 -1.70
C LYS A 117 -12.75 1.27 -2.37
N ILE A 118 -12.72 1.28 -3.69
CA ILE A 118 -11.84 2.10 -4.51
C ILE A 118 -12.69 3.06 -5.33
N SER A 119 -12.45 4.36 -5.13
CA SER A 119 -13.20 5.45 -5.79
C SER A 119 -12.31 6.24 -6.72
N PHE A 120 -12.92 6.78 -7.78
CA PHE A 120 -12.22 7.41 -8.89
C PHE A 120 -12.58 8.88 -9.04
N LYS A 121 -11.62 9.66 -9.53
CA LYS A 121 -11.81 11.04 -9.98
C LYS A 121 -11.20 11.16 -11.37
N GLU A 122 -12.00 11.59 -12.35
CA GLU A 122 -11.57 11.76 -13.74
C GLU A 122 -10.88 10.50 -14.33
N GLY A 123 -11.29 9.31 -13.88
CA GLY A 123 -10.74 8.02 -14.31
C GLY A 123 -9.51 7.53 -13.54
N ALA A 124 -8.96 8.31 -12.60
CA ALA A 124 -7.83 7.93 -11.76
C ALA A 124 -8.27 7.56 -10.34
N ILE A 125 -7.55 6.65 -9.67
CA ILE A 125 -7.83 6.22 -8.30
C ILE A 125 -7.55 7.39 -7.35
N SER A 126 -8.58 7.83 -6.62
CA SER A 126 -8.53 9.00 -5.74
C SER A 126 -8.74 8.64 -4.26
N ARG A 127 -9.36 7.50 -3.98
CA ARG A 127 -9.61 7.04 -2.62
C ARG A 127 -9.58 5.53 -2.54
N ILE A 128 -8.96 5.01 -1.48
CA ILE A 128 -9.00 3.59 -1.13
C ILE A 128 -9.44 3.50 0.33
N GLN A 129 -10.57 2.87 0.57
CA GLN A 129 -11.14 2.69 1.90
C GLN A 129 -11.14 1.20 2.24
N GLU A 130 -10.44 0.84 3.31
CA GLU A 130 -10.56 -0.48 3.93
C GLU A 130 -12.00 -0.67 4.43
N LEU A 131 -12.61 -1.79 4.05
CA LEU A 131 -13.96 -2.15 4.48
C LEU A 131 -13.92 -3.19 5.59
N ASN A 132 -13.36 -4.36 5.30
CA ASN A 132 -13.24 -5.44 6.27
C ASN A 132 -12.01 -6.30 6.02
N CYS A 133 -11.52 -6.93 7.09
CA CYS A 133 -10.54 -8.01 7.03
C CYS A 133 -11.11 -9.18 7.86
N PRO A 134 -11.96 -10.04 7.26
CA PRO A 134 -12.79 -10.98 8.02
C PRO A 134 -11.98 -12.00 8.81
N ASP A 135 -10.80 -12.39 8.31
CA ASP A 135 -9.96 -13.44 8.90
C ASP A 135 -8.93 -12.91 9.91
N ALA A 136 -8.93 -11.60 10.18
CA ALA A 136 -7.96 -10.97 11.06
C ALA A 136 -8.27 -11.24 12.55
N ASP A 137 -7.32 -11.84 13.28
CA ASP A 137 -7.39 -11.97 14.74
C ASP A 137 -6.84 -10.68 15.38
N TRP A 138 -7.70 -9.67 15.47
CA TRP A 138 -7.36 -8.37 16.04
C TRP A 138 -6.93 -8.44 17.50
N LYS A 139 -7.41 -9.43 18.26
CA LYS A 139 -7.01 -9.63 19.66
C LYS A 139 -5.57 -10.10 19.74
N THR A 140 -5.21 -11.16 19.00
CA THR A 140 -3.83 -11.64 18.96
C THR A 140 -2.90 -10.59 18.37
N TRP A 141 -3.31 -9.91 17.31
CA TRP A 141 -2.57 -8.81 16.71
C TRP A 141 -2.21 -7.73 17.73
N ALA A 142 -3.20 -7.25 18.49
CA ALA A 142 -2.99 -6.21 19.51
C ALA A 142 -2.04 -6.68 20.61
N GLN A 143 -2.26 -7.90 21.12
CA GLN A 143 -1.38 -8.49 22.14
C GLN A 143 0.08 -8.59 21.67
N ARG A 144 0.32 -8.97 20.41
CA ARG A 144 1.66 -9.06 19.82
C ARG A 144 2.32 -7.70 19.69
N ARG A 145 1.59 -6.71 19.17
CA ARG A 145 2.04 -5.32 19.07
C ARG A 145 2.40 -4.76 20.44
N ASP A 146 1.50 -4.88 21.42
CA ASP A 146 1.67 -4.25 22.73
C ASP A 146 2.83 -4.90 23.51
N SER A 147 3.02 -6.22 23.35
CA SER A 147 4.18 -6.91 23.93
C SER A 147 5.50 -6.45 23.32
N LEU A 148 5.54 -6.23 22.00
CA LEU A 148 6.71 -5.69 21.31
C LEU A 148 7.03 -4.29 21.83
N LEU A 149 6.04 -3.39 21.81
CA LEU A 149 6.19 -2.00 22.25
C LEU A 149 6.68 -1.91 23.71
N SER A 150 6.02 -2.64 24.61
CA SER A 150 6.39 -2.65 26.03
C SER A 150 7.84 -3.11 26.25
N TRP A 151 8.28 -4.14 25.51
CA TRP A 151 9.64 -4.64 25.64
C TRP A 151 10.67 -3.69 25.04
N ILE A 152 10.41 -3.13 23.86
CA ILE A 152 11.30 -2.17 23.21
C ILE A 152 11.47 -0.93 24.07
N ASN A 153 10.39 -0.38 24.63
CA ASN A 153 10.47 0.80 25.48
C ASN A 153 11.33 0.58 26.73
N GLN A 154 11.41 -0.66 27.22
CA GLN A 154 12.22 -1.01 28.39
C GLN A 154 13.68 -1.35 28.07
N ASN A 155 13.96 -1.94 26.89
CA ASN A 155 15.26 -2.55 26.59
C ASN A 155 16.02 -1.83 25.46
N HIS A 156 15.29 -1.14 24.58
CA HIS A 156 15.80 -0.46 23.39
C HIS A 156 15.08 0.89 23.19
N PRO A 157 15.13 1.81 24.16
CA PRO A 157 14.43 3.11 24.07
C PRO A 157 14.90 3.95 22.88
N GLU A 158 16.08 3.68 22.31
CA GLU A 158 16.55 4.30 21.07
C GLU A 158 15.69 3.99 19.85
N LEU A 159 14.85 2.96 19.93
CA LEU A 159 13.88 2.59 18.89
C LEU A 159 12.47 3.11 19.18
N ASP A 160 12.23 3.82 20.27
CA ASP A 160 10.89 4.31 20.62
C ASP A 160 10.25 5.12 19.48
N GLY A 161 8.92 5.01 19.35
CA GLY A 161 8.15 5.67 18.29
C GLY A 161 8.21 5.00 16.92
N PHE A 162 8.96 3.90 16.73
CA PHE A 162 9.12 3.22 15.43
C PHE A 162 7.78 2.87 14.75
N ILE A 163 6.72 2.61 15.52
CA ILE A 163 5.39 2.24 15.00
C ILE A 163 4.68 3.39 14.28
N ASN A 164 5.04 4.64 14.61
CA ASN A 164 4.45 5.85 14.04
C ASN A 164 5.34 6.50 12.97
N ASP A 165 6.58 6.03 12.81
CA ASP A 165 7.52 6.54 11.81
C ASP A 165 7.24 5.86 10.45
N LEU A 166 6.49 6.58 9.60
CA LEU A 166 6.13 6.15 8.23
C LEU A 166 7.23 6.43 7.20
N THR A 167 8.50 6.56 7.62
CA THR A 167 9.66 6.65 6.72
C THR A 167 10.34 5.29 6.55
N MET A 168 11.10 5.08 5.46
CA MET A 168 11.89 3.85 5.28
C MET A 168 12.73 3.48 6.51
N ARG A 169 13.31 4.49 7.19
CA ARG A 169 14.06 4.29 8.43
C ARG A 169 13.16 3.80 9.57
N GLY A 170 11.96 4.35 9.70
CA GLY A 170 10.94 3.86 10.62
C GLY A 170 10.58 2.39 10.38
N ALA A 171 10.36 1.99 9.12
CA ALA A 171 10.13 0.59 8.78
C ALA A 171 11.33 -0.32 9.09
N GLN A 172 12.56 0.14 8.83
CA GLN A 172 13.77 -0.60 9.21
C GLN A 172 13.89 -0.76 10.73
N ASN A 173 13.58 0.29 11.49
CA ASN A 173 13.53 0.25 12.95
C ASN A 173 12.44 -0.71 13.44
N TYR A 174 11.29 -0.77 12.76
CA TYR A 174 10.25 -1.76 13.04
C TYR A 174 10.79 -3.19 12.89
N LEU A 175 11.41 -3.50 11.75
CA LEU A 175 11.97 -4.84 11.53
C LEU A 175 13.06 -5.18 12.55
N LYS A 176 13.92 -4.22 12.88
CA LYS A 176 14.94 -4.38 13.93
C LYS A 176 14.30 -4.66 15.29
N ALA A 177 13.22 -3.97 15.64
CA ALA A 177 12.48 -4.21 16.88
C ALA A 177 11.91 -5.65 16.93
N ILE A 178 11.31 -6.12 15.83
CA ILE A 178 10.83 -7.51 15.72
C ILE A 178 11.98 -8.50 15.92
N ASP A 179 13.11 -8.28 15.24
CA ASP A 179 14.29 -9.17 15.30
C ASP A 179 14.86 -9.30 16.72
N LEU A 180 15.09 -8.16 17.39
CA LEU A 180 15.56 -8.12 18.78
C LEU A 180 14.61 -8.86 19.73
N TYR A 181 13.30 -8.61 19.60
CA TYR A 181 12.28 -9.22 20.46
C TYR A 181 12.17 -10.73 20.25
N THR A 182 12.22 -11.19 19.00
CA THR A 182 12.11 -12.62 18.65
C THR A 182 13.36 -13.41 19.00
N THR A 183 14.55 -12.85 18.78
CA THR A 183 15.84 -13.49 19.15
C THR A 183 15.90 -13.75 20.65
N ARG A 184 15.55 -12.77 21.47
CA ARG A 184 15.44 -12.94 22.94
C ARG A 184 14.53 -14.11 23.31
N LYS A 185 13.35 -14.20 22.70
CA LYS A 185 12.39 -15.26 23.00
C LYS A 185 12.98 -16.65 22.71
N ASN A 186 13.70 -16.80 21.59
CA ASN A 186 14.36 -18.04 21.23
C ASN A 186 15.49 -18.39 22.22
N THR A 187 16.28 -17.41 22.65
CA THR A 187 17.34 -17.61 23.66
C THR A 187 16.77 -18.04 25.01
N LEU A 188 15.63 -17.47 25.44
CA LEU A 188 14.97 -17.85 26.70
C LEU A 188 14.31 -19.23 26.63
N GLN A 189 13.83 -19.66 25.46
CA GLN A 189 13.24 -20.99 25.27
C GLN A 189 14.28 -22.11 25.16
N ASN A 190 15.52 -21.78 24.77
CA ASN A 190 16.61 -22.74 24.57
C ASN A 190 17.60 -22.79 25.75
N LYS A 191 17.26 -22.21 26.90
CA LYS A 191 18.12 -22.28 28.10
C LYS A 191 17.95 -23.66 28.75
N PRO A 192 19.02 -24.47 28.93
CA PRO A 192 18.90 -25.73 29.64
C PRO A 192 18.48 -25.47 31.09
N LEU A 193 17.56 -26.31 31.60
CA LEU A 193 17.10 -26.34 32.99
C LEU A 193 18.25 -26.52 33.97
#